data_AF-A0A2D5B5E5-F1
#
_entry.id   AF-A0A2D5B5E5-F1
#
_cell.length_a   1.000
_cell.length_b   1.000
_cell.length_c   1.000
_cell.angle_alpha   90.00
_cell.angle_beta   90.00
_cell.angle_gamma   90.00
#
_symmetry.space_group_name_H-M   'P 1'
#
loop_
_entity.id
_entity.type
_entity.pdbx_description
1 polymer ?
#
loop_
_entity_poly.entity_id
_entity_poly.type
_entity_poly.pdbx_seq_one_letter_code
_entity_poly.pdbx_strand_id
1 'polypeptide(L)'
;MASTSNFNTTTNQLSASAYQLVDEFEILYSGENFYLDTDFDNTPDMTIPLGAPDYLGLYTDPEHYTLDFGSDLQPFYLGAALGGAASVEWRLSYVLTPGTAIAYSTIMSGSSTDNGDGTWTLDIDLGLEWPVNGMPVNEFGIPTGTHIAAEIADFTSFTWDGETLMANVPAPAALGLLAIAGLGSHRRRRR
;
A
#
# COMPACT_ATOMS: atom_id res chain seq x y z
N MET A 1 19.59 -0.87 -9.68
CA MET A 1 18.57 -0.12 -8.93
C MET A 1 17.43 -1.08 -8.73
N ALA A 2 16.92 -1.24 -7.50
CA ALA A 2 15.78 -2.12 -7.28
C ALA A 2 14.61 -1.61 -8.13
N SER A 3 13.94 -2.52 -8.83
CA SER A 3 12.87 -2.24 -9.79
C SER A 3 11.54 -2.80 -9.29
N THR A 4 11.43 -3.00 -7.98
CA THR A 4 10.30 -3.64 -7.34
C THR A 4 10.26 -3.21 -5.88
N SER A 5 9.06 -3.16 -5.33
CA SER A 5 8.81 -2.91 -3.92
C SER A 5 9.51 -3.95 -3.04
N ASN A 6 10.04 -3.51 -1.92
CA ASN A 6 10.53 -4.37 -0.86
C ASN A 6 9.83 -3.95 0.43
N PHE A 7 8.63 -4.48 0.62
CA PHE A 7 7.82 -4.24 1.80
C PHE A 7 7.66 -5.56 2.55
N ASN A 8 8.51 -5.75 3.54
CA ASN A 8 8.44 -6.86 4.48
C ASN A 8 8.93 -6.36 5.83
N THR A 9 8.00 -6.15 6.75
CA THR A 9 8.28 -5.51 8.03
C THR A 9 7.66 -6.33 9.15
N THR A 10 8.41 -6.50 10.23
CA THR A 10 7.87 -7.02 11.48
C THR A 10 7.04 -5.94 12.18
N THR A 11 6.18 -6.38 13.09
CA THR A 11 5.28 -5.49 13.80
C THR A 11 5.36 -5.67 15.31
N ASN A 12 5.25 -4.55 16.03
CA ASN A 12 5.12 -4.52 17.48
C ASN A 12 3.68 -4.20 17.86
N GLN A 13 3.06 -5.06 18.66
CA GLN A 13 1.71 -4.84 19.12
C GLN A 13 1.62 -3.60 20.03
N LEU A 14 0.79 -2.63 19.66
CA LEU A 14 0.45 -1.45 20.46
C LEU A 14 -0.82 -1.66 21.27
N SER A 15 -1.81 -2.32 20.66
CA SER A 15 -3.09 -2.65 21.28
C SER A 15 -3.67 -3.95 20.71
N ALA A 16 -4.89 -4.32 21.11
CA ALA A 16 -5.53 -5.53 20.59
C ALA A 16 -5.71 -5.56 19.07
N SER A 17 -5.74 -4.39 18.41
CA SER A 17 -5.97 -4.27 16.96
C SER A 17 -5.06 -3.25 16.28
N ALA A 18 -3.96 -2.84 16.92
CA ALA A 18 -3.03 -1.85 16.39
C ALA A 18 -1.59 -2.30 16.56
N TYR A 19 -0.79 -2.10 15.51
CA TYR A 19 0.54 -2.67 15.38
C TYR A 19 1.49 -1.65 14.73
N GLN A 20 2.61 -1.36 15.37
CA GLN A 20 3.65 -0.47 14.85
C GLN A 20 4.59 -1.24 13.93
N LEU A 21 4.99 -0.66 12.79
CA LEU A 21 5.99 -1.24 11.89
C LEU A 21 7.40 -1.05 12.48
N VAL A 22 8.31 -1.98 12.17
CA VAL A 22 9.65 -2.02 12.79
C VAL A 22 10.77 -1.85 11.79
N ASP A 23 10.65 -2.45 10.62
CA ASP A 23 11.69 -2.47 9.60
C ASP A 23 11.39 -1.47 8.48
N GLU A 24 12.45 -0.83 7.97
CA GLU A 24 12.38 0.04 6.79
C GLU A 24 11.83 -0.73 5.59
N PHE A 25 11.13 -0.02 4.69
CA PHE A 25 10.53 -0.62 3.50
C PHE A 25 10.60 0.31 2.30
N GLU A 26 10.45 -0.26 1.11
CA GLU A 26 10.47 0.45 -0.15
C GLU A 26 9.21 0.13 -0.95
N ILE A 27 8.61 1.16 -1.56
CA ILE A 27 7.44 1.04 -2.45
C ILE A 27 7.83 1.57 -3.83
N LEU A 28 7.58 0.79 -4.86
CA LEU A 28 7.70 1.22 -6.24
C LEU A 28 6.42 1.92 -6.67
N TYR A 29 6.55 3.20 -7.01
CA TYR A 29 5.47 4.04 -7.50
C TYR A 29 5.49 4.13 -9.02
N SER A 30 4.31 4.07 -9.62
CA SER A 30 4.11 4.38 -11.03
C SER A 30 4.36 5.87 -11.24
N GLY A 31 5.26 6.20 -12.18
CA GLY A 31 5.50 7.59 -12.58
C GLY A 31 4.47 8.13 -13.58
N GLU A 32 3.50 7.31 -13.99
CA GLU A 32 2.59 7.64 -15.08
C GLU A 32 1.63 8.77 -14.71
N ASN A 33 1.03 8.70 -13.52
CA ASN A 33 -0.03 9.58 -13.06
C ASN A 33 0.15 9.98 -11.59
N PHE A 34 -0.45 11.09 -11.19
CA PHE A 34 -0.88 11.28 -9.81
C PHE A 34 -2.38 11.61 -9.77
N TYR A 35 -2.96 11.39 -8.60
CA TYR A 35 -4.39 11.47 -8.37
C TYR A 35 -4.69 12.58 -7.38
N LEU A 36 -5.75 13.35 -7.60
CA LEU A 36 -6.21 14.38 -6.67
C LEU A 36 -7.54 13.96 -6.07
N ASP A 37 -7.65 14.18 -4.77
CA ASP A 37 -8.89 14.14 -4.02
C ASP A 37 -9.14 15.56 -3.50
N THR A 38 -10.25 16.16 -3.92
CA THR A 38 -10.58 17.56 -3.65
C THR A 38 -11.71 17.73 -2.65
N ASP A 39 -12.51 16.70 -2.41
CA ASP A 39 -13.59 16.70 -1.43
C ASP A 39 -13.28 15.87 -0.17
N PHE A 40 -12.09 15.26 -0.12
CA PHE A 40 -11.53 14.51 0.99
C PHE A 40 -12.35 13.26 1.34
N ASP A 41 -12.78 12.52 0.32
CA ASP A 41 -13.50 11.25 0.45
C ASP A 41 -12.59 10.00 0.27
N ASN A 42 -11.27 10.21 0.15
CA ASN A 42 -10.28 9.15 -0.09
C ASN A 42 -10.48 8.42 -1.42
N THR A 43 -11.09 9.09 -2.40
CA THR A 43 -11.27 8.64 -3.78
C THR A 43 -10.74 9.71 -4.74
N PRO A 44 -10.03 9.33 -5.82
CA PRO A 44 -9.61 10.29 -6.82
C PRO A 44 -10.78 10.97 -7.56
N ASP A 45 -10.84 12.29 -7.49
CA ASP A 45 -11.68 13.14 -8.35
C ASP A 45 -11.06 13.34 -9.73
N MET A 46 -9.73 13.36 -9.77
CA MET A 46 -8.97 13.74 -10.95
C MET A 46 -7.68 12.94 -11.09
N THR A 47 -7.36 12.57 -12.32
CA THR A 47 -6.08 11.96 -12.69
C THR A 47 -5.29 12.94 -13.52
N ILE A 48 -4.03 13.19 -13.14
CA ILE A 48 -3.11 14.04 -13.86
C ILE A 48 -1.97 13.20 -14.43
N PRO A 49 -1.83 13.12 -15.76
CA PRO A 49 -0.73 12.41 -16.38
C PRO A 49 0.58 13.19 -16.22
N LEU A 50 1.60 12.52 -15.71
CA LEU A 50 2.97 13.02 -15.57
C LEU A 50 3.89 12.46 -16.65
N GLY A 51 3.74 11.17 -16.98
CA GLY A 51 4.66 10.46 -17.89
C GLY A 51 6.10 10.42 -17.35
N ALA A 52 6.26 10.45 -16.04
CA ALA A 52 7.55 10.31 -15.37
C ALA A 52 7.96 8.83 -15.32
N PRO A 53 9.26 8.51 -15.18
CA PRO A 53 9.69 7.16 -14.87
C PRO A 53 9.20 6.75 -13.48
N ASP A 54 9.01 5.44 -13.29
CA ASP A 54 8.72 4.86 -11.97
C ASP A 54 9.80 5.24 -10.95
N TYR A 55 9.37 5.37 -9.70
CA TYR A 55 10.20 5.84 -8.61
C TYR A 55 10.10 4.89 -7.41
N LEU A 56 11.26 4.51 -6.86
CA LEU A 56 11.32 3.72 -5.64
C LEU A 56 11.39 4.66 -4.43
N GLY A 57 10.30 4.73 -3.67
CA GLY A 57 10.21 5.49 -2.43
C GLY A 57 10.73 4.68 -1.25
N LEU A 58 11.63 5.27 -0.46
CA LEU A 58 12.21 4.67 0.75
C LEU A 58 11.55 5.25 2.00
N TYR A 59 11.12 4.36 2.89
CA TYR A 59 10.53 4.69 4.19
C TYR A 59 11.51 4.31 5.31
N THR A 60 12.16 5.32 5.89
CA THR A 60 13.28 5.15 6.86
C THR A 60 12.88 5.26 8.32
N ASP A 61 11.61 5.58 8.58
CA ASP A 61 11.06 5.85 9.91
C ASP A 61 9.85 4.92 10.21
N PRO A 62 10.03 3.59 10.14
CA PRO A 62 8.93 2.62 10.26
C PRO A 62 8.15 2.77 11.57
N GLU A 63 8.78 3.25 12.64
CA GLU A 63 8.14 3.50 13.92
C GLU A 63 7.02 4.54 13.87
N HIS A 64 6.96 5.35 12.81
CA HIS A 64 5.89 6.30 12.56
C HIS A 64 4.71 5.70 11.80
N TYR A 65 4.75 4.42 11.42
CA TYR A 65 3.65 3.76 10.73
C TYR A 65 2.96 2.76 11.66
N THR A 66 1.64 2.85 11.71
CA THR A 66 0.79 1.95 12.49
C THR A 66 -0.26 1.32 11.59
N LEU A 67 -0.30 -0.01 11.61
CA LEU A 67 -1.34 -0.84 11.03
C LEU A 67 -2.47 -1.02 12.07
N ASP A 68 -3.65 -0.55 11.74
CA ASP A 68 -4.87 -0.68 12.56
C ASP A 68 -5.89 -1.59 11.86
N PHE A 69 -6.62 -2.38 12.65
CA PHE A 69 -7.75 -3.21 12.22
C PHE A 69 -9.04 -2.81 12.94
N GLY A 70 -10.16 -2.90 12.24
CA GLY A 70 -11.49 -2.61 12.77
C GLY A 70 -12.60 -2.92 11.76
N SER A 71 -13.85 -2.58 12.10
CA SER A 71 -15.01 -2.78 11.21
C SER A 71 -15.64 -1.48 10.73
N ASP A 72 -15.09 -0.34 11.15
CA ASP A 72 -15.60 1.00 10.85
C ASP A 72 -14.48 2.04 11.03
N LEU A 73 -13.28 1.73 10.54
CA LEU A 73 -12.16 2.66 10.64
C LEU A 73 -12.37 3.80 9.66
N GLN A 74 -12.14 5.02 10.11
CA GLN A 74 -12.18 6.22 9.27
C GLN A 74 -10.75 6.56 8.82
N PRO A 75 -10.50 6.81 7.52
CA PRO A 75 -9.24 7.39 7.05
C PRO A 75 -9.01 8.78 7.64
N PHE A 76 -7.74 9.17 7.76
CA PHE A 76 -7.32 10.48 8.27
C PHE A 76 -6.43 11.19 7.27
N TYR A 77 -6.47 12.52 7.29
CA TYR A 77 -5.55 13.36 6.56
C TYR A 77 -5.21 14.61 7.38
N LEU A 78 -3.91 14.86 7.56
CA LEU A 78 -3.37 16.01 8.32
C LEU A 78 -4.05 16.24 9.69
N GLY A 79 -4.30 15.15 10.42
CA GLY A 79 -4.86 15.15 11.77
C GLY A 79 -6.38 15.28 11.84
N ALA A 80 -7.09 15.26 10.70
CA ALA A 80 -8.54 15.25 10.65
C ALA A 80 -9.06 13.94 10.04
N ALA A 81 -10.16 13.42 10.58
CA ALA A 81 -10.86 12.28 9.98
C ALA A 81 -11.53 12.73 8.68
N LEU A 82 -11.44 11.89 7.65
CA LEU A 82 -12.07 12.11 6.35
C LEU A 82 -13.55 11.74 6.41
N GLY A 83 -14.39 12.65 6.89
CA GLY A 83 -15.82 12.37 7.12
C GLY A 83 -16.64 12.08 5.86
N GLY A 84 -16.10 12.34 4.67
CA GLY A 84 -16.69 11.95 3.38
C GLY A 84 -16.30 10.54 2.95
N ALA A 85 -15.22 9.98 3.51
CA ALA A 85 -14.70 8.68 3.12
C ALA A 85 -15.58 7.54 3.64
N ALA A 86 -15.62 6.45 2.85
CA ALA A 86 -16.16 5.20 3.33
C ALA A 86 -15.31 4.66 4.49
N SER A 87 -15.94 3.90 5.39
CA SER A 87 -15.17 3.20 6.40
C SER A 87 -14.45 1.98 5.82
N VAL A 88 -13.31 1.66 6.43
CA VAL A 88 -12.38 0.61 6.01
C VAL A 88 -12.20 -0.41 7.13
N GLU A 89 -11.72 -1.60 6.77
CA GLU A 89 -11.48 -2.68 7.72
C GLU A 89 -10.05 -2.65 8.28
N TRP A 90 -9.12 -2.14 7.50
CA TRP A 90 -7.76 -1.88 7.94
C TRP A 90 -7.25 -0.56 7.37
N ARG A 91 -6.27 0.02 8.07
CA ARG A 91 -5.51 1.18 7.58
C ARG A 91 -4.07 1.10 8.02
N LEU A 92 -3.16 1.49 7.15
CA LEU A 92 -1.80 1.85 7.49
C LEU A 92 -1.73 3.38 7.59
N SER A 93 -1.40 3.89 8.76
CA SER A 93 -1.38 5.33 9.02
C SER A 93 -0.05 5.80 9.56
N TYR A 94 0.37 6.98 9.12
CA TYR A 94 1.44 7.73 9.75
C TYR A 94 0.95 8.36 11.06
N VAL A 95 1.79 8.32 12.09
CA VAL A 95 1.53 8.90 13.42
C VAL A 95 2.62 9.92 13.76
N LEU A 96 2.27 11.01 14.44
CA LEU A 96 3.24 12.06 14.80
C LEU A 96 4.18 11.64 15.95
N THR A 97 3.80 10.64 16.73
CA THR A 97 4.58 10.17 17.89
C THR A 97 4.62 8.65 17.86
N PRO A 98 5.80 8.03 17.75
CA PRO A 98 5.92 6.57 17.74
C PRO A 98 5.28 5.92 18.97
N GLY A 99 4.78 4.69 18.81
CA GLY A 99 4.15 3.93 19.89
C GLY A 99 2.69 4.27 20.17
N THR A 100 1.99 4.91 19.21
CA THR A 100 0.57 5.25 19.32
C THR A 100 -0.21 4.77 18.10
N ALA A 101 -1.52 4.57 18.26
CA ALA A 101 -2.46 4.31 17.17
C ALA A 101 -3.28 5.55 16.76
N ILE A 102 -2.91 6.73 17.27
CA ILE A 102 -3.55 7.99 16.91
C ILE A 102 -3.05 8.43 15.53
N ALA A 103 -3.81 8.03 14.51
CA ALA A 103 -3.53 8.36 13.11
C ALA A 103 -3.46 9.88 12.88
N TYR A 104 -2.44 10.31 12.15
CA TYR A 104 -2.32 11.66 11.60
C TYR A 104 -2.71 11.70 10.14
N SER A 105 -2.18 10.77 9.34
CA SER A 105 -2.57 10.59 7.94
C SER A 105 -2.62 9.10 7.62
N THR A 106 -3.70 8.65 7.01
CA THR A 106 -3.81 7.30 6.45
C THR A 106 -3.10 7.29 5.10
N ILE A 107 -2.15 6.39 4.92
CA ILE A 107 -1.39 6.28 3.66
C ILE A 107 -1.91 5.15 2.77
N MET A 108 -2.45 4.09 3.36
CA MET A 108 -3.09 2.98 2.64
C MET A 108 -4.22 2.42 3.50
N SER A 109 -5.27 1.91 2.87
CA SER A 109 -6.40 1.32 3.57
C SER A 109 -7.18 0.39 2.65
N GLY A 110 -8.08 -0.41 3.22
CA GLY A 110 -9.07 -1.13 2.43
C GLY A 110 -9.75 -2.26 3.19
N SER A 111 -10.08 -3.33 2.45
CA SER A 111 -10.72 -4.53 2.98
C SER A 111 -9.73 -5.60 3.42
N SER A 112 -10.15 -6.43 4.35
CA SER A 112 -9.39 -7.56 4.86
C SER A 112 -10.13 -8.88 4.62
N THR A 113 -9.39 -9.91 4.22
CA THR A 113 -9.92 -11.27 4.10
C THR A 113 -9.13 -12.20 5.01
N ASP A 114 -9.82 -12.87 5.94
CA ASP A 114 -9.23 -13.97 6.73
C ASP A 114 -9.10 -15.22 5.86
N ASN A 115 -7.88 -15.75 5.75
CA ASN A 115 -7.58 -16.93 4.94
C ASN A 115 -7.89 -18.25 5.68
N GLY A 116 -8.25 -18.19 6.97
CA GLY A 116 -8.60 -19.35 7.79
C GLY A 116 -7.40 -20.17 8.29
N ASP A 117 -6.18 -19.67 8.08
CA ASP A 117 -4.93 -20.30 8.50
C ASP A 117 -4.10 -19.42 9.46
N GLY A 118 -4.71 -18.35 9.99
CA GLY A 118 -4.03 -17.37 10.83
C GLY A 118 -3.33 -16.27 10.02
N THR A 119 -3.58 -16.19 8.72
CA THR A 119 -3.16 -15.07 7.87
C THR A 119 -4.35 -14.29 7.33
N TRP A 120 -4.12 -13.02 7.04
CA TRP A 120 -5.07 -12.11 6.43
C TRP A 120 -4.48 -11.53 5.15
N THR A 121 -5.29 -11.47 4.11
CA THR A 121 -5.01 -10.68 2.92
C THR A 121 -5.61 -9.29 3.08
N LEU A 122 -4.79 -8.25 2.94
CA LEU A 122 -5.19 -6.85 3.10
C LEU A 122 -5.18 -6.20 1.72
N ASP A 123 -6.34 -6.05 1.12
CA ASP A 123 -6.48 -5.41 -0.20
C ASP A 123 -6.40 -3.90 -0.06
N ILE A 124 -5.60 -3.28 -0.91
CA ILE A 124 -5.38 -1.83 -0.93
C ILE A 124 -6.40 -1.21 -1.86
N ASP A 125 -7.22 -0.32 -1.33
CA ASP A 125 -8.20 0.41 -2.11
C ASP A 125 -7.51 1.15 -3.25
N LEU A 126 -7.97 0.86 -4.47
CA LEU A 126 -7.50 1.48 -5.72
C LEU A 126 -6.00 1.25 -6.05
N GLY A 127 -5.26 0.49 -5.23
CA GLY A 127 -3.81 0.35 -5.39
C GLY A 127 -3.04 1.67 -5.21
N LEU A 128 -3.58 2.58 -4.39
CA LEU A 128 -3.02 3.92 -4.18
C LEU A 128 -2.37 4.05 -2.81
N GLU A 129 -1.27 4.82 -2.76
CA GLU A 129 -0.73 5.39 -1.54
C GLU A 129 -1.06 6.88 -1.47
N TRP A 130 -1.50 7.33 -0.31
CA TRP A 130 -1.86 8.71 -0.01
C TRP A 130 -0.74 9.34 0.82
N PRO A 131 0.15 10.15 0.23
CA PRO A 131 1.29 10.68 0.95
C PRO A 131 0.87 11.46 2.19
N VAL A 132 1.66 11.32 3.26
CA VAL A 132 1.42 11.98 4.57
C VAL A 132 1.21 13.49 4.42
N ASN A 133 1.92 14.09 3.47
CA ASN A 133 1.77 15.49 3.12
C ASN A 133 1.09 15.59 1.75
N GLY A 134 0.12 16.49 1.62
CA GLY A 134 -0.47 16.77 0.32
C GLY A 134 0.45 17.48 -0.65
N MET A 135 -0.19 17.95 -1.72
CA MET A 135 0.47 18.60 -2.84
C MET A 135 1.43 19.70 -2.36
N PRO A 136 2.73 19.65 -2.72
CA PRO A 136 3.66 20.73 -2.43
C PRO A 136 3.34 21.96 -3.27
N VAL A 137 4.06 23.06 -3.02
CA VAL A 137 4.04 24.21 -3.93
C VAL A 137 4.45 23.74 -5.32
N ASN A 138 3.62 24.06 -6.32
CA ASN A 138 3.75 23.55 -7.67
C ASN A 138 3.40 24.60 -8.71
N GLU A 139 3.82 24.34 -9.95
CA GLU A 139 3.56 25.21 -11.11
C GLU A 139 2.21 24.91 -11.79
N PHE A 140 1.54 23.82 -11.39
CA PHE A 140 0.27 23.38 -11.96
C PHE A 140 -0.94 24.17 -11.43
N GLY A 141 -0.73 25.04 -10.44
CA GLY A 141 -1.79 25.85 -9.82
C GLY A 141 -2.69 25.04 -8.86
N ILE A 142 -2.28 23.83 -8.48
CA ILE A 142 -3.00 23.01 -7.50
C ILE A 142 -2.71 23.58 -6.11
N PRO A 143 -3.72 23.82 -5.26
CA PRO A 143 -3.50 24.34 -3.91
C PRO A 143 -2.53 23.47 -3.09
N THR A 144 -1.65 24.12 -2.33
CA THR A 144 -0.76 23.40 -1.40
C THR A 144 -1.59 22.67 -0.34
N GLY A 145 -1.23 21.41 -0.08
CA GLY A 145 -1.93 20.57 0.89
C GLY A 145 -3.19 19.90 0.34
N THR A 146 -3.50 20.04 -0.95
CA THR A 146 -4.51 19.19 -1.61
C THR A 146 -4.16 17.72 -1.39
N HIS A 147 -5.16 16.91 -1.04
CA HIS A 147 -4.99 15.47 -0.87
C HIS A 147 -4.67 14.85 -2.23
N ILE A 148 -3.59 14.09 -2.29
CA ILE A 148 -3.11 13.48 -3.52
C ILE A 148 -2.78 12.02 -3.26
N ALA A 149 -2.78 11.22 -4.31
CA ALA A 149 -2.35 9.84 -4.27
C ALA A 149 -1.34 9.54 -5.38
N ALA A 150 -0.47 8.57 -5.11
CA ALA A 150 0.42 7.93 -6.07
C ALA A 150 0.00 6.47 -6.25
N GLU A 151 0.12 5.96 -7.47
CA GLU A 151 -0.19 4.55 -7.76
C GLU A 151 1.00 3.66 -7.43
N ILE A 152 0.72 2.55 -6.74
CA ILE A 152 1.68 1.50 -6.45
C ILE A 152 1.84 0.65 -7.71
N ALA A 153 3.07 0.50 -8.19
CA ALA A 153 3.32 -0.08 -9.51
C ALA A 153 3.20 -1.61 -9.56
N ASP A 154 3.47 -2.30 -8.45
CA ASP A 154 3.75 -3.74 -8.49
C ASP A 154 3.10 -4.59 -7.39
N PHE A 155 2.21 -4.03 -6.56
CA PHE A 155 1.34 -4.81 -5.69
C PHE A 155 0.05 -4.06 -5.38
N THR A 156 -0.99 -4.79 -4.99
CA THR A 156 -2.32 -4.25 -4.62
C THR A 156 -2.84 -4.84 -3.32
N SER A 157 -2.06 -5.68 -2.64
CA SER A 157 -2.43 -6.24 -1.36
C SER A 157 -1.20 -6.60 -0.52
N PHE A 158 -1.44 -6.76 0.78
CA PHE A 158 -0.49 -7.33 1.73
C PHE A 158 -0.96 -8.70 2.22
N THR A 159 -0.03 -9.48 2.75
CA THR A 159 -0.28 -10.60 3.65
C THR A 159 0.16 -10.17 5.06
N TRP A 160 -0.70 -10.39 6.04
CA TRP A 160 -0.41 -10.19 7.45
C TRP A 160 -0.66 -11.47 8.25
N ASP A 161 0.25 -11.86 9.13
CA ASP A 161 0.18 -13.13 9.88
C ASP A 161 0.08 -12.96 11.40
N GLY A 162 -0.16 -11.73 11.87
CA GLY A 162 -0.13 -11.39 13.29
C GLY A 162 1.20 -10.79 13.76
N GLU A 163 2.29 -11.02 13.02
CA GLU A 163 3.64 -10.57 13.37
C GLU A 163 4.31 -9.77 12.26
N THR A 164 4.07 -10.13 11.00
CA THR A 164 4.74 -9.61 9.80
C THR A 164 3.72 -9.05 8.83
N LEU A 165 4.01 -7.90 8.23
CA LEU A 165 3.27 -7.33 7.11
C LEU A 165 4.15 -7.37 5.85
N MET A 166 3.68 -8.06 4.81
CA MET A 166 4.43 -8.30 3.58
C MET A 166 3.62 -7.96 2.34
N ALA A 167 4.18 -7.18 1.41
CA ALA A 167 3.51 -6.89 0.14
C ALA A 167 3.47 -8.12 -0.77
N ASN A 168 2.33 -8.34 -1.41
CA ASN A 168 2.13 -9.43 -2.37
C ASN A 168 2.63 -9.03 -3.76
N VAL A 169 3.95 -8.84 -3.90
CA VAL A 169 4.59 -8.55 -5.18
C VAL A 169 4.58 -9.79 -6.08
N PRO A 170 4.04 -9.73 -7.31
CA PRO A 170 4.07 -10.85 -8.24
C PRO A 170 5.49 -11.33 -8.50
N ALA A 171 5.73 -12.63 -8.36
CA ALA A 171 7.02 -13.21 -8.72
C ALA A 171 7.34 -12.90 -10.18
N PRO A 172 8.60 -12.54 -10.51
CA PRO A 172 9.04 -12.42 -11.90
C PRO A 172 8.66 -13.72 -12.64
N ALA A 173 8.12 -13.60 -13.85
CA ALA A 173 7.49 -14.69 -14.64
C ALA A 173 8.40 -15.89 -15.03
N ALA A 174 9.51 -16.13 -14.32
CA ALA A 174 10.45 -17.22 -14.51
C ALA A 174 9.84 -18.62 -14.27
N LEU A 175 8.72 -18.73 -13.55
CA LEU A 175 8.07 -20.02 -13.27
C LEU A 175 7.13 -20.52 -14.39
N GLY A 176 6.76 -19.67 -15.34
CA GLY A 176 5.95 -20.09 -16.51
C GLY A 176 6.70 -20.95 -17.52
N LEU A 177 8.04 -20.86 -17.57
CA LEU A 177 8.84 -21.57 -18.57
C LEU A 177 9.06 -23.06 -18.25
N LEU A 178 9.00 -23.44 -16.96
CA LEU A 178 9.19 -24.83 -16.53
C LEU A 178 7.97 -25.71 -16.84
N ALA A 179 6.77 -25.13 -16.93
CA ALA A 179 5.55 -25.84 -17.32
C ALA A 179 5.51 -26.17 -18.82
N ILE A 180 6.15 -25.35 -19.68
CA ILE A 180 6.19 -25.59 -21.14
C ILE A 180 7.30 -26.60 -21.51
N ALA A 181 8.39 -26.66 -20.74
CA ALA A 181 9.47 -27.62 -20.98
C ALA A 181 9.10 -29.08 -20.61
N GLY A 182 8.13 -29.29 -19.72
CA GLY A 182 7.69 -30.64 -19.29
C GLY A 182 6.73 -31.38 -20.23
N LEU A 183 6.13 -30.68 -21.21
CA LEU A 183 5.16 -31.26 -22.15
C LEU A 183 5.79 -31.73 -23.49
N GLY A 184 7.10 -31.55 -23.68
CA GLY A 184 7.79 -31.80 -24.94
C GLY A 184 8.35 -33.20 -25.18
N SER A 185 8.32 -34.13 -24.23
CA SER A 185 9.11 -35.37 -24.32
C SER A 185 8.33 -36.67 -24.05
N HIS A 186 7.11 -36.81 -24.59
CA HIS A 186 6.48 -38.15 -24.69
C HIS A 186 5.60 -38.34 -25.95
N ARG A 187 6.24 -38.63 -27.09
CA ARG A 187 5.74 -39.49 -28.20
C ARG A 187 6.85 -39.53 -29.24
N ARG A 188 7.46 -40.67 -29.61
CA ARG A 188 6.81 -41.86 -30.18
C ARG A 188 7.83 -43.00 -30.20
N ARG A 189 7.52 -44.12 -29.52
CA ARG A 189 8.16 -45.42 -29.78
C ARG A 189 7.06 -46.37 -30.21
N ARG A 190 7.11 -46.88 -31.45
CA ARG A 190 6.50 -48.16 -31.81
C ARG A 190 7.00 -48.65 -33.18
N ARG A 191 7.68 -49.81 -33.08
CA ARG A 191 7.86 -50.93 -34.02
C ARG A 191 8.27 -50.63 -35.45
#